data_AF-A0A0K8PBG2-F1
#
_entry.id   AF-A0A0K8PBG2-F1
#
_cell.length_a   1.000
_cell.length_b   1.000
_cell.length_c   1.000
_cell.angle_alpha   90.00
_cell.angle_beta   90.00
_cell.angle_gamma   90.00
#
_symmetry.space_group_name_H-M   'P 1'
#
loop_
_entity.id
_entity.type
_entity.pdbx_description
1 polymer ?
#
loop_
_entity_poly.entity_id
_entity_poly.type
_entity_poly.pdbx_seq_one_letter_code
_entity_poly.pdbx_strand_id
1 'polypeptide(L)'
;MFYETWMSSDPVAASRAVRKITDKNLLRQLAQFGRLSEVRTEALFQLNEPELWEKAAKEDQDASVRRSAVRHITDLNVLQEILLQDSDSTVLETAAIRRDQLIDQNSEMK
;
A
#
# COMPACT_ATOMS: atom_id res chain seq x y z
N MET A 1 -8.84 -16.99 25.67
CA MET A 1 -9.40 -16.06 24.67
C MET A 1 -8.25 -15.23 24.13
N PHE A 2 -7.78 -15.55 22.92
CA PHE A 2 -6.82 -14.70 22.23
C PHE A 2 -7.62 -13.54 21.62
N TYR A 3 -7.72 -12.42 22.32
CA TYR A 3 -8.05 -11.16 21.66
C TYR A 3 -7.02 -11.01 20.54
N GLU A 4 -7.50 -10.98 19.30
CA GLU A 4 -6.66 -11.17 18.13
C GLU A 4 -5.56 -10.11 18.14
N THR A 5 -4.30 -10.54 18.20
CA THR A 5 -3.16 -9.65 18.52
C THR A 5 -2.93 -8.56 17.49
N TRP A 6 -3.56 -8.65 16.31
CA TRP A 6 -3.60 -7.59 15.31
C TRP A 6 -4.43 -6.37 15.76
N MET A 7 -5.29 -6.51 16.78
CA MET A 7 -6.02 -5.41 17.43
C MET A 7 -5.18 -4.65 18.48
N SER A 8 -3.93 -5.06 18.70
CA SER A 8 -3.01 -4.36 19.61
C SER A 8 -2.88 -2.89 19.22
N SER A 9 -2.81 -2.00 20.22
CA SER A 9 -2.45 -0.59 20.00
C SER A 9 -0.96 -0.39 19.72
N ASP A 10 -0.12 -1.38 20.02
CA ASP A 10 1.29 -1.41 19.63
C ASP A 10 1.40 -1.78 18.14
N PRO A 11 1.89 -0.89 17.27
CA PRO A 11 1.92 -1.13 15.83
C PRO A 11 2.83 -2.29 15.41
N VAL A 12 3.93 -2.51 16.13
CA VAL A 12 4.89 -3.58 15.84
C VAL A 12 4.26 -4.93 16.19
N ALA A 13 3.61 -5.02 17.35
CA ALA A 13 2.88 -6.23 17.75
C ALA A 13 1.72 -6.52 16.79
N ALA A 14 0.97 -5.48 16.39
CA ALA A 14 -0.15 -5.61 15.48
C ALA A 14 0.28 -6.10 14.08
N SER A 15 1.27 -5.46 13.45
CA SER A 15 1.82 -5.91 12.15
C SER A 15 2.37 -7.34 12.22
N ARG A 16 3.09 -7.71 13.29
CA ARG A 16 3.57 -9.09 13.49
C ARG A 16 2.44 -10.11 13.59
N ALA A 17 1.30 -9.72 14.12
CA ALA A 17 0.12 -10.58 14.17
C ALA A 17 -0.50 -10.73 12.78
N VAL A 18 -0.60 -9.65 12.00
CA VAL A 18 -1.11 -9.68 10.62
C VAL A 18 -0.32 -10.68 9.77
N ARG A 19 1.01 -10.69 9.87
CA ARG A 19 1.89 -11.66 9.17
C ARG A 19 1.51 -13.12 9.34
N LYS A 20 0.86 -13.47 10.45
CA LYS A 20 0.45 -14.85 10.78
C LYS A 20 -0.94 -15.19 10.25
N ILE A 21 -1.70 -14.21 9.76
CA ILE A 21 -3.03 -14.40 9.20
C ILE A 21 -2.88 -15.05 7.82
N THR A 22 -3.63 -16.14 7.60
CA THR A 22 -3.69 -16.85 6.32
C THR A 22 -5.04 -16.65 5.61
N ASP A 23 -6.05 -16.15 6.34
CA ASP A 23 -7.35 -15.81 5.77
C ASP A 23 -7.24 -14.56 4.89
N LYS A 24 -7.30 -14.77 3.57
CA LYS A 24 -7.23 -13.69 2.59
C LYS A 24 -8.38 -12.69 2.70
N ASN A 25 -9.57 -13.12 3.13
CA ASN A 25 -10.70 -12.21 3.27
C ASN A 25 -10.48 -11.26 4.46
N LEU A 26 -9.98 -11.79 5.58
CA LEU A 26 -9.58 -10.97 6.71
C LEU A 26 -8.45 -10.01 6.32
N LEU A 27 -7.42 -10.49 5.59
CA LEU A 27 -6.35 -9.62 5.10
C LEU A 27 -6.89 -8.48 4.22
N ARG A 28 -7.86 -8.74 3.32
CA ARG A 28 -8.46 -7.68 2.49
C ARG A 28 -9.24 -6.64 3.30
N GLN A 29 -9.89 -7.07 4.38
CA GLN A 29 -10.54 -6.15 5.31
C GLN A 29 -9.51 -5.31 6.06
N LEU A 30 -8.43 -5.93 6.53
CA LEU A 30 -7.35 -5.23 7.25
C LEU A 30 -6.59 -4.27 6.34
N ALA A 31 -6.35 -4.62 5.08
CA ALA A 31 -5.72 -3.73 4.11
C ALA A 31 -6.51 -2.42 3.89
N GLN A 32 -7.84 -2.48 3.95
CA GLN A 32 -8.70 -1.33 3.71
C GLN A 32 -9.08 -0.57 4.98
N PHE A 33 -9.31 -1.29 6.08
CA PHE A 33 -9.96 -0.75 7.28
C PHE A 33 -9.15 -0.98 8.56
N GLY A 34 -7.95 -1.55 8.44
CA GLY A 34 -7.05 -1.73 9.57
C GLY A 34 -6.79 -0.39 10.27
N ARG A 35 -6.95 -0.37 11.60
CA ARG A 35 -6.84 0.87 12.39
C ARG A 35 -5.47 1.53 12.25
N LEU A 36 -4.40 0.73 12.30
CA LEU A 36 -3.03 1.20 12.23
C LEU A 36 -2.51 1.12 10.79
N SER A 37 -1.72 2.10 10.36
CA SER A 37 -1.15 2.09 9.00
C SER A 37 -0.21 0.91 8.79
N GLU A 38 0.45 0.42 9.82
CA GLU A 38 1.29 -0.78 9.79
C GLU A 38 0.47 -2.05 9.54
N VAL A 39 -0.75 -2.12 10.07
CA VAL A 39 -1.68 -3.23 9.80
C VAL A 39 -2.12 -3.20 8.34
N ARG A 40 -2.53 -2.03 7.84
CA ARG A 40 -2.95 -1.88 6.44
C ARG A 40 -1.80 -2.19 5.47
N THR A 41 -0.63 -1.62 5.73
CA THR A 41 0.58 -1.82 4.92
C THR A 41 0.99 -3.29 4.90
N GLU A 42 1.06 -3.96 6.05
CA GLU A 42 1.42 -5.39 6.12
C GLU A 42 0.41 -6.27 5.37
N ALA A 43 -0.89 -5.99 5.53
CA ALA A 43 -1.93 -6.74 4.84
C ALA A 43 -1.85 -6.56 3.32
N LEU A 44 -1.62 -5.33 2.84
CA LEU A 44 -1.40 -5.08 1.41
C LEU A 44 -0.18 -5.84 0.88
N PHE A 45 0.95 -5.81 1.62
CA PHE A 45 2.16 -6.55 1.25
C PHE A 45 1.93 -8.05 1.15
N GLN A 46 1.20 -8.61 2.11
CA GLN A 46 0.94 -10.04 2.17
C GLN A 46 -0.04 -10.50 1.08
N LEU A 47 -0.98 -9.65 0.68
CA LEU A 47 -1.91 -9.94 -0.42
C LEU A 47 -1.23 -9.79 -1.79
N ASN A 48 -0.43 -8.74 -1.97
CA ASN A 48 0.24 -8.39 -3.22
C ASN A 48 -0.73 -8.38 -4.42
N GLU A 49 -1.88 -7.73 -4.25
CA GLU A 49 -2.93 -7.61 -5.28
C GLU A 49 -2.87 -6.21 -5.89
N PRO A 50 -2.65 -6.06 -7.22
CA PRO A 50 -2.53 -4.76 -7.89
C PRO A 50 -3.69 -3.80 -7.59
N GLU A 51 -4.92 -4.30 -7.58
CA GLU A 51 -6.13 -3.50 -7.37
C GLU A 51 -6.18 -2.89 -5.97
N LEU A 52 -5.64 -3.59 -4.97
CA LEU A 52 -5.55 -3.07 -3.61
C LEU A 52 -4.45 -2.03 -3.46
N TRP A 53 -3.33 -2.19 -4.18
CA TRP A 53 -2.29 -1.17 -4.23
C TRP A 53 -2.80 0.11 -4.86
N GLU A 54 -3.50 0.04 -5.99
CA GLU A 54 -4.07 1.22 -6.63
C GLU A 54 -5.07 1.92 -5.72
N LYS A 55 -5.99 1.17 -5.11
CA LYS A 55 -6.97 1.73 -4.18
C LYS A 55 -6.29 2.41 -2.99
N ALA A 56 -5.36 1.73 -2.34
CA ALA A 56 -4.63 2.29 -1.19
C ALA A 56 -3.84 3.54 -1.58
N ALA A 57 -3.20 3.55 -2.74
CA ALA A 57 -2.42 4.70 -3.21
C ALA A 57 -3.26 5.94 -3.50
N LYS A 58 -4.53 5.76 -3.89
CA LYS A 58 -5.46 6.88 -4.18
C LYS A 58 -6.24 7.34 -2.96
N GLU A 59 -6.64 6.42 -2.09
CA GLU A 59 -7.72 6.67 -1.12
C GLU A 59 -7.27 6.55 0.35
N ASP A 60 -6.11 5.97 0.66
CA ASP A 60 -5.74 5.77 2.07
C ASP A 60 -5.52 7.11 2.78
N GLN A 61 -6.12 7.26 3.96
CA GLN A 61 -6.00 8.47 4.76
C GLN A 61 -4.56 8.78 5.22
N ASP A 62 -3.71 7.76 5.35
CA ASP A 62 -2.32 7.92 5.79
C ASP A 62 -1.37 7.96 4.59
N ALA A 63 -0.67 9.09 4.43
CA ALA A 63 0.28 9.29 3.34
C ALA A 63 1.40 8.24 3.31
N SER A 64 1.79 7.67 4.45
CA SER A 64 2.79 6.59 4.51
C SER A 64 2.29 5.30 3.87
N VAL A 65 0.98 5.01 3.99
CA VAL A 65 0.36 3.86 3.32
C VAL A 65 0.24 4.15 1.83
N ARG A 66 -0.25 5.34 1.45
CA ARG A 66 -0.34 5.75 0.03
C ARG A 66 1.01 5.65 -0.67
N ARG A 67 2.05 6.25 -0.07
CA ARG A 67 3.44 6.18 -0.55
C ARG A 67 3.94 4.74 -0.68
N SER A 68 3.60 3.88 0.28
CA SER A 68 3.99 2.47 0.23
C SER A 68 3.33 1.75 -0.94
N ALA A 69 2.05 2.00 -1.16
CA ALA A 69 1.28 1.42 -2.25
C ALA A 69 1.79 1.90 -3.63
N VAL A 70 2.11 3.19 -3.78
CA VAL A 70 2.66 3.77 -5.02
C VAL A 70 3.87 2.99 -5.54
N ARG A 71 4.76 2.51 -4.66
CA ARG A 71 5.95 1.74 -5.05
C ARG A 71 5.64 0.44 -5.80
N HIS A 72 4.43 -0.10 -5.64
CA HIS A 72 4.00 -1.35 -6.26
C HIS A 72 3.14 -1.14 -7.51
N ILE A 73 2.82 0.10 -7.87
CA ILE A 73 2.02 0.40 -9.06
C ILE A 73 2.86 0.20 -10.32
N THR A 74 2.24 -0.39 -11.33
CA THR A 74 2.82 -0.62 -12.67
C THR A 74 2.07 0.12 -13.77
N ASP A 75 0.88 0.65 -13.49
CA ASP A 75 0.11 1.43 -14.46
C ASP A 75 0.54 2.92 -14.42
N LEU A 76 1.06 3.40 -15.55
CA LEU A 76 1.48 4.79 -15.71
C LEU A 76 0.33 5.79 -15.57
N ASN A 77 -0.90 5.42 -15.95
CA ASN A 77 -2.07 6.28 -15.82
C ASN A 77 -2.42 6.50 -14.35
N VAL A 78 -2.34 5.44 -13.54
CA VAL A 78 -2.58 5.54 -12.10
C VAL A 78 -1.53 6.44 -11.45
N LEU A 79 -0.26 6.28 -11.80
CA LEU A 79 0.81 7.15 -11.28
C LEU A 79 0.60 8.62 -11.70
N GLN A 80 0.14 8.85 -12.93
CA GLN A 80 -0.16 10.19 -13.41
C GLN A 80 -1.36 10.83 -12.69
N GLU A 81 -2.38 10.04 -12.36
CA GLU A 81 -3.52 10.49 -11.57
C GLU A 81 -3.09 10.91 -10.16
N ILE A 82 -2.26 10.10 -9.50
CA ILE A 82 -1.71 10.41 -8.17
C ILE A 82 -0.90 11.70 -8.20
N LEU A 83 -0.07 11.90 -9.23
CA LEU A 83 0.71 13.13 -9.40
C LEU A 83 -0.13 14.40 -9.57
N LEU A 84 -1.38 14.26 -10.01
CA LEU A 84 -2.30 15.39 -10.23
C LEU A 84 -3.21 15.66 -9.02
N GLN A 85 -3.47 14.66 -8.19
CA GLN A 85 -4.51 14.70 -7.15
C GLN A 85 -3.97 14.64 -5.72
N ASP A 86 -2.84 13.98 -5.48
CA ASP A 86 -2.29 13.88 -4.12
C ASP A 86 -1.68 15.21 -3.68
N SER A 87 -1.75 15.50 -2.38
CA SER A 87 -1.19 16.72 -1.79
C SER A 87 0.07 16.46 -0.98
N ASP A 88 0.39 15.20 -0.67
CA ASP A 88 1.58 14.86 0.12
C ASP A 88 2.82 14.83 -0.79
N SER A 89 3.80 15.68 -0.48
CA SER A 89 5.00 15.82 -1.31
C SER A 89 5.81 14.53 -1.42
N THR A 90 5.81 13.68 -0.39
CA THR A 90 6.56 12.42 -0.39
C THR A 90 5.88 11.35 -1.22
N VAL A 91 4.54 11.37 -1.29
CA VAL A 91 3.77 10.52 -2.21
C VAL A 91 4.03 10.96 -3.65
N LEU A 92 3.95 12.26 -3.94
CA LEU A 92 4.20 12.82 -5.27
C LEU A 92 5.61 12.51 -5.77
N GLU A 93 6.63 12.72 -4.94
CA GLU A 93 8.02 12.37 -5.27
C GLU A 93 8.16 10.87 -5.60
N THR A 94 7.59 10.01 -4.76
CA THR A 94 7.64 8.56 -4.98
C THR A 94 6.92 8.15 -6.27
N ALA A 95 5.80 8.81 -6.61
CA ALA A 95 5.06 8.53 -7.83
C ALA A 95 5.84 8.95 -9.09
N ALA A 96 6.52 10.10 -9.04
CA ALA A 96 7.39 10.56 -10.14
C ALA A 96 8.55 9.57 -10.36
N ILE A 97 9.26 9.20 -9.29
CA ILE A 97 10.36 8.22 -9.38
C ILE A 97 9.87 6.89 -9.95
N ARG A 98 8.74 6.39 -9.46
CA ARG A 98 8.20 5.11 -9.92
C ARG A 98 7.79 5.14 -11.39
N ARG A 99 7.19 6.24 -11.84
CA ARG A 99 6.82 6.46 -13.25
C ARG A 99 8.06 6.45 -14.14
N ASP A 100 9.10 7.18 -13.77
CA ASP A 100 10.32 7.29 -14.56
C ASP A 100 11.03 5.93 -14.66
N GLN A 101 11.11 5.16 -13.56
CA GLN A 101 11.61 3.78 -13.57
C GLN A 101 10.86 2.87 -14.57
N LEU A 102 9.53 2.99 -14.67
CA LEU A 102 8.73 2.19 -15.60
C LEU A 102 8.95 2.60 -17.06
N ILE A 103 9.15 3.89 -17.32
CA ILE A 103 9.45 4.41 -18.66
C ILE A 103 10.82 3.87 -19.11
N ASP A 104 11.82 3.95 -18.24
CA ASP A 104 13.18 3.48 -18.52
C ASP A 104 13.17 1.97 -18.80
N GLN A 105 12.52 1.16 -17.95
CA GLN A 105 12.37 -0.29 -18.14
C GLN A 105 11.70 -0.64 -19.48
N ASN A 106 10.66 0.11 -19.87
CA ASN A 106 9.97 -0.12 -21.15
C ASN A 106 10.80 0.33 -22.38
N SER A 107 11.80 1.18 -22.18
CA SER A 107 12.71 1.63 -23.24
C SER A 107 13.83 0.62 -23.51
N GLU A 108 14.32 -0.07 -22.48
CA GLU A 108 15.41 -1.08 -22.57
C GLU A 108 14.95 -2.42 -23.18
N MET A 109 13.65 -2.71 -23.16
CA MET A 109 13.06 -3.94 -23.74
C MET A 109 12.79 -3.85 -25.25
N LYS A 110 13.06 -2.72 -25.90
CA LYS A 110 12.89 -2.51 -27.35
C LYS A 110 14.20 -2.65 -28.10
#